data_AF-A0A1Y2UB43-F1
#
_entry.id   AF-A0A1Y2UB43-F1
#
_cell.length_a   1.000
_cell.length_b   1.000
_cell.length_c   1.000
_cell.angle_alpha   90.00
_cell.angle_beta   90.00
_cell.angle_gamma   90.00
#
_symmetry.space_group_name_H-M   'P 1'
#
loop_
_entity.id
_entity.type
_entity.pdbx_description
1 polymer ?
#
loop_
_entity_poly.entity_id
_entity_poly.type
_entity_poly.pdbx_seq_one_letter_code
_entity_poly.pdbx_strand_id
1 'polypeptide(L)'
;RPRAAFISLVRNEEVEDMVSSILQIEARFNKRETHRYDWVFFNNEEFTEEFKATVSNATGSQCYFERIPEEHWSIPPWIDVTRFDVGRQFMGGIGVGKAWLQSYHHMCRWNAGIFASEKRLANYDWFWRVEPAVQFYCDINYDVFRFMQDNNMAYGFNMAILDDARSFPSLWERTKVFIDRNEELIDEDADFNWLLHTAEDHDETIRPNTGGEEAAGDGEYNNCQFYSNFEIGSLDFFRSKEHRAYFDHLDRSGGFYYERFGDAPVHTLSVSMFLPKRRIWYFRDIGYAHGLCEQCP
;
A
#
# COMPACT_ATOMS: atom_id res chain seq x y z
N ARG A 1 -8.17 -23.25 -7.22
CA ARG A 1 -7.68 -22.09 -6.46
C ARG A 1 -7.78 -20.87 -7.36
N PRO A 2 -8.24 -19.71 -6.89
CA PRO A 2 -8.07 -18.42 -7.59
C PRO A 2 -6.64 -18.23 -8.09
N ARG A 3 -6.45 -17.41 -9.12
CA ARG A 3 -5.09 -17.04 -9.58
C ARG A 3 -4.56 -15.96 -8.63
N ALA A 4 -3.81 -16.36 -7.61
CA ALA A 4 -3.33 -15.47 -6.58
C ALA A 4 -1.88 -15.79 -6.19
N ALA A 5 -1.16 -14.79 -5.69
CA ALA A 5 0.17 -14.94 -5.15
C ALA A 5 0.38 -14.07 -3.91
N PHE A 6 1.28 -14.49 -3.04
CA PHE A 6 1.93 -13.57 -2.11
C PHE A 6 2.92 -12.72 -2.88
N ILE A 7 2.95 -11.42 -2.60
CA ILE A 7 3.95 -10.52 -3.16
C ILE A 7 4.76 -9.90 -2.04
N SER A 8 6.06 -9.74 -2.27
CA SER A 8 6.93 -9.03 -1.35
C SER A 8 7.97 -8.21 -2.11
N LEU A 9 8.10 -6.95 -1.75
CA LEU A 9 9.18 -6.08 -2.17
C LEU A 9 10.25 -6.10 -1.09
N VAL A 10 11.39 -6.72 -1.37
CA VAL A 10 12.35 -7.09 -0.32
C VAL A 10 13.77 -7.06 -0.85
N ARG A 11 14.72 -6.61 -0.01
CA ARG A 11 16.14 -6.57 -0.36
C ARG A 11 16.85 -7.86 0.05
N ASN A 12 18.02 -8.09 -0.54
CA ASN A 12 18.82 -9.29 -0.25
C ASN A 12 19.20 -9.37 1.24
N GLU A 13 19.45 -8.23 1.88
CA GLU A 13 19.87 -8.12 3.29
C GLU A 13 18.74 -8.44 4.27
N GLU A 14 17.49 -8.46 3.81
CA GLU A 14 16.29 -8.70 4.63
C GLU A 14 15.86 -10.18 4.58
N VAL A 15 16.73 -11.08 4.10
CA VAL A 15 16.42 -12.51 3.90
C VAL A 15 15.95 -13.20 5.19
N GLU A 16 16.59 -12.94 6.33
CA GLU A 16 16.22 -13.58 7.60
C GLU A 16 14.82 -13.14 8.07
N ASP A 17 14.54 -11.84 7.96
CA ASP A 17 13.25 -11.23 8.30
C ASP A 17 12.12 -11.69 7.36
N MET A 18 12.44 -11.88 6.08
CA MET A 18 11.52 -12.42 5.09
C MET A 18 11.21 -13.89 5.37
N VAL A 19 12.22 -14.70 5.66
CA VAL A 19 12.05 -16.12 6.03
C VAL A 19 11.17 -16.25 7.26
N SER A 20 11.41 -15.41 8.29
CA SER A 20 10.55 -15.37 9.47
C SER A 20 9.08 -15.16 9.09
N SER A 21 8.79 -14.19 8.22
CA SER A 21 7.44 -13.86 7.76
C SER A 21 6.80 -14.98 6.93
N ILE A 22 7.57 -15.62 6.04
CA ILE A 22 7.12 -16.77 5.25
C ILE A 22 6.71 -17.90 6.19
N LEU A 23 7.56 -18.25 7.16
CA LEU A 23 7.27 -19.34 8.11
C LEU A 23 5.99 -19.09 8.90
N GLN A 24 5.71 -17.83 9.28
CA GLN A 24 4.47 -17.45 9.94
C GLN A 24 3.24 -17.71 9.04
N ILE A 25 3.24 -17.18 7.81
CA ILE A 25 2.12 -17.37 6.87
C ILE A 25 1.94 -18.84 6.48
N GLU A 26 3.03 -19.55 6.22
CA GLU A 26 3.00 -20.99 5.92
C GLU A 26 2.38 -21.76 7.08
N ALA A 27 2.81 -21.50 8.32
CA ALA A 27 2.30 -22.17 9.50
C ALA A 27 0.79 -21.96 9.70
N ARG A 28 0.29 -20.73 9.46
CA ARG A 28 -1.08 -20.30 9.76
C ARG A 28 -2.06 -20.45 8.61
N PHE A 29 -1.60 -20.36 7.37
CA PHE A 29 -2.43 -20.29 6.17
C PHE A 29 -1.97 -21.23 5.04
N ASN A 30 -0.76 -21.03 4.52
CA ASN A 30 -0.41 -21.47 3.17
C ASN A 30 0.08 -22.94 3.05
N LYS A 31 0.58 -23.55 4.14
CA LYS A 31 1.07 -24.94 4.09
C LYS A 31 -0.01 -25.97 3.77
N ARG A 32 -1.29 -25.60 3.94
CA ARG A 32 -2.44 -26.46 3.65
C ARG A 32 -2.42 -26.84 2.18
N GLU A 33 -2.59 -28.13 1.87
CA GLU A 33 -2.51 -28.64 0.49
C GLU A 33 -3.55 -27.99 -0.45
N THR A 34 -4.66 -27.53 0.11
CA THR A 34 -5.72 -26.82 -0.60
C THR A 34 -5.39 -25.37 -0.97
N HIS A 35 -4.36 -24.76 -0.34
CA HIS A 35 -3.97 -23.36 -0.54
C HIS A 35 -2.70 -23.24 -1.40
N ARG A 36 -1.52 -23.58 -0.89
CA ARG A 36 -0.21 -23.58 -1.59
C ARG A 36 -0.07 -22.53 -2.71
N TYR A 37 -0.34 -21.25 -2.39
CA TYR A 37 -0.22 -20.15 -3.31
C TYR A 37 1.24 -19.76 -3.53
N ASP A 38 1.53 -19.29 -4.73
CA ASP A 38 2.87 -18.91 -5.14
C ASP A 38 3.37 -17.67 -4.38
N TRP A 39 4.68 -17.54 -4.29
CA TRP A 39 5.37 -16.34 -3.83
C TRP A 39 6.05 -15.63 -5.00
N VAL A 40 5.87 -14.31 -5.07
CA VAL A 40 6.56 -13.45 -6.03
C VAL A 40 7.34 -12.38 -5.25
N PHE A 41 8.66 -12.46 -5.35
CA PHE A 41 9.56 -11.49 -4.72
C PHE A 41 10.03 -10.48 -5.76
N PHE A 42 9.98 -9.21 -5.40
CA PHE A 42 10.44 -8.07 -6.18
C PHE A 42 11.61 -7.39 -5.49
N ASN A 43 12.59 -6.95 -6.27
CA ASN A 43 13.71 -6.13 -5.81
C ASN A 43 14.19 -5.22 -6.94
N ASN A 44 14.70 -4.03 -6.60
CA ASN A 44 15.34 -3.15 -7.57
C ASN A 44 16.73 -3.66 -8.00
N GLU A 45 17.32 -4.58 -7.24
CA GLU A 45 18.56 -5.30 -7.56
C GLU A 45 18.30 -6.77 -7.91
N GLU A 46 19.30 -7.44 -8.47
CA GLU A 46 19.24 -8.89 -8.68
C GLU A 46 19.23 -9.61 -7.32
N PHE A 47 18.33 -10.58 -7.16
CA PHE A 47 18.36 -11.45 -6.00
C PHE A 47 19.60 -12.36 -6.03
N THR A 48 20.30 -12.46 -4.90
CA THR A 48 21.43 -13.39 -4.76
C THR A 48 20.96 -14.84 -4.78
N GLU A 49 21.84 -15.76 -5.17
CA GLU A 49 21.53 -17.19 -5.11
C GLU A 49 21.27 -17.68 -3.67
N GLU A 50 21.93 -17.04 -2.69
CA GLU A 50 21.66 -17.28 -1.27
C GLU A 50 20.23 -16.89 -0.89
N PHE A 51 19.77 -15.71 -1.30
CA PHE A 51 18.40 -15.26 -1.05
C PHE A 51 17.40 -16.25 -1.65
N LYS A 52 17.56 -16.56 -2.95
CA LYS A 52 16.66 -17.46 -3.68
C LYS A 52 16.58 -18.84 -3.02
N ALA A 53 17.72 -19.42 -2.67
CA ALA A 53 17.80 -20.73 -2.03
C ALA A 53 17.17 -20.71 -0.63
N THR A 54 17.48 -19.70 0.19
CA THR A 54 16.99 -19.62 1.57
C THR A 54 15.48 -19.46 1.62
N VAL A 55 14.93 -18.55 0.82
CA VAL A 55 13.50 -18.30 0.73
C VAL A 55 12.76 -19.50 0.14
N SER A 56 13.29 -20.12 -0.92
CA SER A 56 12.65 -21.31 -1.52
C SER A 56 12.62 -22.52 -0.58
N ASN A 57 13.58 -22.63 0.34
CA ASN A 57 13.59 -23.69 1.36
C ASN A 57 12.59 -23.44 2.50
N ALA A 58 12.08 -22.21 2.67
CA ALA A 58 11.16 -21.85 3.74
C ALA A 58 9.69 -22.18 3.43
N THR A 59 9.36 -22.55 2.19
CA THR A 59 8.00 -22.86 1.74
C THR A 59 7.98 -24.06 0.80
N GLY A 60 6.85 -24.79 0.77
CA GLY A 60 6.59 -25.80 -0.24
C GLY A 60 5.93 -25.25 -1.52
N SER A 61 5.71 -23.94 -1.59
CA SER A 61 5.07 -23.26 -2.72
C SER A 61 6.10 -22.81 -3.75
N GLN A 62 5.64 -22.50 -4.96
CA GLN A 62 6.52 -22.00 -6.02
C GLN A 62 6.96 -20.56 -5.71
N CYS A 63 8.27 -20.30 -5.77
CA CYS A 63 8.83 -18.96 -5.65
C CYS A 63 9.25 -18.42 -7.02
N TYR A 64 8.95 -17.15 -7.26
CA TYR A 64 9.40 -16.36 -8.40
C TYR A 64 10.19 -15.15 -7.90
N PHE A 65 11.28 -14.83 -8.60
CA PHE A 65 12.19 -13.75 -8.23
C PHE A 65 12.30 -12.81 -9.41
N GLU A 66 11.80 -11.59 -9.24
CA GLU A 66 11.66 -10.61 -10.30
C GLU A 66 12.46 -9.35 -9.95
N ARG A 67 13.29 -8.91 -10.91
CA ARG A 67 13.94 -7.62 -10.81
C ARG A 67 13.02 -6.55 -11.40
N ILE A 68 12.82 -5.49 -10.65
CA ILE A 68 12.03 -4.33 -11.07
C ILE A 68 12.77 -3.64 -12.22
N PRO A 69 12.09 -3.37 -13.36
CA PRO A 69 12.68 -2.59 -14.44
C PRO A 69 13.16 -1.20 -13.96
N GLU A 70 14.27 -0.71 -14.51
CA GLU A 70 14.86 0.57 -14.08
C GLU A 70 13.89 1.74 -14.29
N GLU A 71 13.09 1.71 -15.36
CA GLU A 71 12.03 2.67 -15.65
C GLU A 71 10.93 2.72 -14.58
N HIS A 72 10.71 1.62 -13.84
CA HIS A 72 9.73 1.53 -12.77
C HIS A 72 10.31 1.99 -11.41
N TRP A 73 11.64 2.03 -11.27
CA TRP A 73 12.36 2.35 -10.03
C TRP A 73 13.32 3.54 -10.15
N SER A 74 13.06 4.46 -11.08
CA SER A 74 13.87 5.65 -11.30
C SER A 74 13.09 6.94 -10.98
N ILE A 75 13.82 8.06 -10.83
CA ILE A 75 13.19 9.38 -10.73
C ILE A 75 12.64 9.77 -12.11
N PRO A 76 11.34 10.04 -12.27
CA PRO A 76 10.77 10.44 -13.54
C PRO A 76 11.33 11.76 -14.07
N PRO A 77 11.34 11.98 -15.41
CA PRO A 77 11.99 13.13 -16.02
C PRO A 77 11.30 14.49 -15.73
N TRP A 78 10.06 14.48 -15.23
CA TRP A 78 9.37 15.71 -14.80
C TRP A 78 9.69 16.12 -13.35
N ILE A 79 10.51 15.35 -12.65
CA ILE A 79 10.96 15.68 -11.30
C ILE A 79 12.27 16.46 -11.37
N ASP A 80 12.28 17.65 -10.77
CA ASP A 80 13.48 18.42 -10.49
C ASP A 80 14.24 17.75 -9.34
N VAL A 81 15.33 17.07 -9.70
CA VAL A 81 16.18 16.33 -8.76
C VAL A 81 16.80 17.25 -7.70
N THR A 82 17.14 18.49 -8.05
CA THR A 82 17.71 19.44 -7.07
C THR A 82 16.66 19.86 -6.04
N ARG A 83 15.44 20.14 -6.49
CA ARG A 83 14.33 20.42 -5.58
C ARG A 83 14.03 19.22 -4.68
N PHE A 84 14.01 18.02 -5.24
CA PHE A 84 13.84 16.79 -4.47
C PHE A 84 14.94 16.63 -3.41
N ASP A 85 16.22 16.78 -3.79
CA ASP A 85 17.34 16.65 -2.88
C ASP A 85 17.28 17.63 -1.71
N VAL A 86 16.90 18.89 -1.95
CA VAL A 86 16.70 19.87 -0.88
C VAL A 86 15.52 19.49 0.03
N GLY A 87 14.38 19.12 -0.56
CA GLY A 87 13.16 18.78 0.16
C GLY A 87 13.32 17.56 1.07
N ARG A 88 13.92 16.48 0.55
CA ARG A 88 14.14 15.24 1.30
C ARG A 88 15.07 15.43 2.50
N GLN A 89 16.09 16.28 2.37
CA GLN A 89 17.00 16.62 3.48
C GLN A 89 16.30 17.47 4.54
N PHE A 90 15.50 18.47 4.12
CA PHE A 90 14.72 19.28 5.04
C PHE A 90 13.71 18.44 5.84
N MET A 91 12.91 17.60 5.16
CA MET A 91 11.94 16.72 5.82
C MET A 91 12.61 15.74 6.79
N GLY A 92 13.76 15.17 6.41
CA GLY A 92 14.56 14.35 7.31
C GLY A 92 15.07 15.11 8.54
N GLY A 93 15.51 16.37 8.36
CA GLY A 93 15.97 17.24 9.44
C GLY A 93 14.89 17.60 10.46
N ILE A 94 13.61 17.68 10.06
CA ILE A 94 12.47 17.91 10.96
C ILE A 94 11.85 16.61 11.51
N GLY A 95 12.49 15.46 11.24
CA GLY A 95 12.11 14.16 11.81
C GLY A 95 10.99 13.43 11.07
N VAL A 96 10.67 13.78 9.82
CA VAL A 96 9.75 12.97 9.01
C VAL A 96 10.43 11.64 8.65
N GLY A 97 9.82 10.54 9.08
CA GLY A 97 10.39 9.20 8.99
C GLY A 97 10.76 8.79 7.56
N LYS A 98 12.02 8.38 7.36
CA LYS A 98 12.58 7.88 6.09
C LYS A 98 12.53 8.89 4.93
N ALA A 99 12.09 10.13 5.15
CA ALA A 99 11.98 11.13 4.09
C ALA A 99 13.32 11.52 3.46
N TRP A 100 14.47 11.27 4.12
CA TRP A 100 15.79 11.52 3.54
C TRP A 100 16.25 10.43 2.55
N LEU A 101 15.59 9.26 2.53
CA LEU A 101 16.01 8.08 1.78
C LEU A 101 15.32 8.03 0.41
N GLN A 102 16.06 8.33 -0.67
CA GLN A 102 15.51 8.26 -2.04
C GLN A 102 14.87 6.90 -2.37
N SER A 103 15.47 5.78 -1.93
CA SER A 103 14.91 4.44 -2.14
C SER A 103 13.54 4.26 -1.49
N TYR A 104 13.24 4.97 -0.41
CA TYR A 104 11.92 4.93 0.23
C TYR A 104 10.86 5.63 -0.62
N HIS A 105 11.21 6.74 -1.28
CA HIS A 105 10.31 7.41 -2.23
C HIS A 105 10.04 6.53 -3.46
N HIS A 106 11.05 5.81 -3.97
CA HIS A 106 10.85 4.82 -5.03
C HIS A 106 9.93 3.69 -4.61
N MET A 107 10.11 3.16 -3.40
CA MET A 107 9.26 2.13 -2.82
C MET A 107 7.80 2.60 -2.72
N CYS A 108 7.55 3.78 -2.14
CA CYS A 108 6.19 4.31 -2.02
C CYS A 108 5.54 4.51 -3.39
N ARG A 109 6.26 5.10 -4.35
CA ARG A 109 5.75 5.27 -5.72
C ARG A 109 5.45 3.94 -6.42
N TRP A 110 6.34 2.95 -6.29
CA TRP A 110 6.15 1.65 -6.94
C TRP A 110 4.95 0.89 -6.36
N ASN A 111 4.84 0.86 -5.03
CA ASN A 111 3.70 0.24 -4.33
C ASN A 111 2.39 0.98 -4.62
N ALA A 112 2.41 2.31 -4.78
CA ALA A 112 1.20 3.10 -4.99
C ALA A 112 0.47 2.84 -6.33
N GLY A 113 1.09 2.15 -7.30
CA GLY A 113 0.41 1.81 -8.55
C GLY A 113 1.20 1.02 -9.60
N ILE A 114 2.53 1.09 -9.59
CA ILE A 114 3.35 0.45 -10.64
C ILE A 114 3.38 -1.07 -10.48
N PHE A 115 3.46 -1.57 -9.23
CA PHE A 115 3.59 -2.99 -8.93
C PHE A 115 2.54 -3.85 -9.66
N ALA A 116 1.29 -3.36 -9.74
CA ALA A 116 0.18 -4.09 -10.34
C ALA A 116 0.39 -4.37 -11.84
N SER A 117 1.23 -3.58 -12.50
CA SER A 117 1.58 -3.71 -13.92
C SER A 117 2.83 -4.54 -14.17
N GLU A 118 3.50 -5.05 -13.12
CA GLU A 118 4.68 -5.89 -13.29
C GLU A 118 4.35 -7.17 -14.07
N LYS A 119 5.23 -7.51 -15.02
CA LYS A 119 4.98 -8.57 -16.00
C LYS A 119 4.63 -9.91 -15.36
N ARG A 120 5.27 -10.26 -14.24
CA ARG A 120 4.97 -11.49 -13.50
C ARG A 120 3.54 -11.53 -12.98
N LEU A 121 3.01 -10.38 -12.55
CA LEU A 121 1.67 -10.29 -11.99
C LEU A 121 0.57 -10.41 -13.05
N ALA A 122 0.88 -10.34 -14.35
CA ALA A 122 -0.11 -10.51 -15.42
C ALA A 122 -0.84 -11.87 -15.40
N ASN A 123 -0.26 -12.88 -14.72
CA ASN A 123 -0.85 -14.21 -14.59
C ASN A 123 -1.78 -14.35 -13.37
N TYR A 124 -1.88 -13.32 -12.53
CA TYR A 124 -2.63 -13.34 -11.27
C TYR A 124 -3.75 -12.29 -11.28
N ASP A 125 -4.83 -12.63 -10.57
CA ASP A 125 -6.01 -11.79 -10.32
C ASP A 125 -5.95 -11.13 -8.93
N TRP A 126 -5.24 -11.77 -7.99
CA TRP A 126 -5.15 -11.33 -6.59
C TRP A 126 -3.71 -11.32 -6.10
N PHE A 127 -3.43 -10.43 -5.17
CA PHE A 127 -2.20 -10.45 -4.40
C PHE A 127 -2.49 -10.38 -2.91
N TRP A 128 -1.58 -10.94 -2.12
CA TRP A 128 -1.46 -10.66 -0.70
C TRP A 128 -0.06 -10.10 -0.45
N ARG A 129 0.04 -8.83 -0.11
CA ARG A 129 1.31 -8.17 0.22
C ARG A 129 1.81 -8.62 1.58
N VAL A 130 3.08 -9.01 1.62
CA VAL A 130 3.77 -9.46 2.83
C VAL A 130 5.11 -8.75 2.92
N GLU A 131 5.29 -7.98 3.98
CA GLU A 131 6.58 -7.36 4.31
C GLU A 131 7.47 -8.31 5.12
N PRO A 132 8.80 -8.10 5.13
CA PRO A 132 9.70 -8.75 6.08
C PRO A 132 9.36 -8.38 7.55
N ALA A 133 9.79 -9.22 8.49
CA ALA A 133 9.63 -9.04 9.93
C ALA A 133 8.18 -8.87 10.44
N VAL A 134 7.21 -9.52 9.79
CA VAL A 134 5.80 -9.55 10.25
C VAL A 134 5.50 -10.79 11.08
N GLN A 135 4.47 -10.71 11.93
CA GLN A 135 4.00 -11.82 12.75
C GLN A 135 2.54 -12.15 12.44
N PHE A 136 2.20 -13.45 12.42
CA PHE A 136 0.82 -13.94 12.29
C PHE A 136 0.44 -14.80 13.49
N TYR A 137 -0.56 -14.37 14.26
CA TYR A 137 -0.89 -14.98 15.54
C TYR A 137 -1.97 -16.06 15.45
N CYS A 138 -2.85 -15.98 14.45
CA CYS A 138 -4.05 -16.81 14.35
C CYS A 138 -3.97 -17.81 13.19
N ASP A 139 -4.53 -19.01 13.38
CA ASP A 139 -4.69 -19.97 12.27
C ASP A 139 -5.84 -19.54 11.36
N ILE A 140 -5.58 -19.43 10.06
CA ILE A 140 -6.55 -18.99 9.05
C ILE A 140 -7.08 -20.23 8.32
N ASN A 141 -8.27 -20.68 8.72
CA ASN A 141 -8.81 -22.01 8.36
C ASN A 141 -9.69 -22.03 7.10
N TYR A 142 -9.67 -20.97 6.31
CA TYR A 142 -10.37 -20.86 5.03
C TYR A 142 -9.44 -20.29 3.97
N ASP A 143 -9.79 -20.45 2.69
CA ASP A 143 -9.04 -19.90 1.57
C ASP A 143 -9.38 -18.42 1.40
N VAL A 144 -8.46 -17.53 1.81
CA VAL A 144 -8.70 -16.08 1.83
C VAL A 144 -8.92 -15.52 0.43
N PHE A 145 -8.15 -15.96 -0.57
CA PHE A 145 -8.35 -15.50 -1.95
C PHE A 145 -9.67 -15.99 -2.52
N ARG A 146 -10.08 -17.22 -2.18
CA ARG A 146 -11.39 -17.74 -2.57
C ARG A 146 -12.50 -16.94 -1.91
N PHE A 147 -12.37 -16.61 -0.63
CA PHE A 147 -13.31 -15.75 0.08
C PHE A 147 -13.45 -14.39 -0.62
N MET A 148 -12.33 -13.74 -0.96
CA MET A 148 -12.33 -12.46 -1.67
C MET A 148 -13.06 -12.56 -3.02
N GLN A 149 -12.75 -13.62 -3.79
CA GLN A 149 -13.36 -13.87 -5.09
C GLN A 149 -14.87 -14.15 -4.99
N ASP A 150 -15.27 -15.09 -4.13
CA ASP A 150 -16.65 -15.59 -4.05
C ASP A 150 -17.60 -14.53 -3.46
N ASN A 151 -17.09 -13.61 -2.64
CA ASN A 151 -17.87 -12.51 -2.07
C ASN A 151 -17.75 -11.20 -2.86
N ASN A 152 -17.08 -11.20 -4.02
CA ASN A 152 -16.88 -10.01 -4.86
C ASN A 152 -16.20 -8.84 -4.13
N MET A 153 -15.26 -9.15 -3.24
CA MET A 153 -14.40 -8.13 -2.63
C MET A 153 -13.43 -7.54 -3.66
N ALA A 154 -12.76 -6.47 -3.31
CA ALA A 154 -11.69 -5.88 -4.14
C ALA A 154 -10.46 -5.52 -3.30
N TYR A 155 -10.65 -5.22 -2.02
CA TYR A 155 -9.57 -4.83 -1.12
C TYR A 155 -9.85 -5.34 0.28
N GLY A 156 -8.80 -5.74 1.00
CA GLY A 156 -8.89 -6.20 2.36
C GLY A 156 -7.71 -5.74 3.21
N PHE A 157 -8.01 -5.30 4.42
CA PHE A 157 -7.06 -4.76 5.40
C PHE A 157 -7.30 -5.38 6.78
N ASN A 158 -6.33 -5.26 7.68
CA ASN A 158 -6.47 -5.71 9.08
C ASN A 158 -6.14 -4.63 10.12
N MET A 159 -5.61 -3.48 9.71
CA MET A 159 -5.31 -2.34 10.58
C MET A 159 -5.53 -1.03 9.82
N ALA A 160 -5.94 -0.01 10.54
CA ALA A 160 -5.91 1.38 10.11
C ALA A 160 -5.12 2.21 11.12
N ILE A 161 -4.29 3.13 10.63
CA ILE A 161 -3.41 3.98 11.45
C ILE A 161 -3.51 5.43 11.01
N LEU A 162 -3.01 6.35 11.84
CA LEU A 162 -2.75 7.73 11.45
C LEU A 162 -1.31 7.84 10.92
N ASP A 163 -1.12 8.60 9.84
CA ASP A 163 0.21 8.91 9.32
C ASP A 163 0.67 10.33 9.74
N ASP A 164 1.96 10.60 9.57
CA ASP A 164 2.55 11.93 9.81
C ASP A 164 2.14 12.89 8.69
N ALA A 165 1.16 13.76 8.95
CA ALA A 165 0.63 14.73 7.98
C ALA A 165 1.71 15.65 7.37
N ARG A 166 2.85 15.86 8.07
CA ARG A 166 4.00 16.62 7.53
C ARG A 166 4.61 15.96 6.30
N SER A 167 4.36 14.67 6.09
CA SER A 167 4.90 13.90 4.98
C SER A 167 4.11 14.05 3.67
N PHE A 168 2.87 14.54 3.71
CA PHE A 168 2.02 14.68 2.51
C PHE A 168 1.05 15.88 2.58
N PRO A 169 1.49 17.08 2.99
CA PRO A 169 0.61 18.22 3.21
C PRO A 169 -0.24 18.63 1.98
N SER A 170 0.17 18.28 0.75
CA SER A 170 -0.63 18.59 -0.44
C SER A 170 -1.42 17.42 -1.02
N LEU A 171 -1.39 16.23 -0.40
CA LEU A 171 -2.05 15.04 -0.96
C LEU A 171 -3.55 15.27 -1.14
N TRP A 172 -4.25 15.68 -0.09
CA TRP A 172 -5.70 15.87 -0.14
C TRP A 172 -6.12 16.96 -1.12
N GLU A 173 -5.44 18.10 -1.16
CA GLU A 173 -5.70 19.15 -2.14
C GLU A 173 -5.57 18.65 -3.57
N ARG A 174 -4.57 17.82 -3.84
CA ARG A 174 -4.40 17.20 -5.16
C ARG A 174 -5.48 16.17 -5.45
N THR A 175 -5.94 15.44 -4.44
CA THR A 175 -7.07 14.52 -4.55
C THR A 175 -8.35 15.26 -4.89
N LYS A 176 -8.66 16.38 -4.22
CA LYS A 176 -9.81 17.24 -4.56
C LYS A 176 -9.75 17.71 -6.01
N VAL A 177 -8.59 18.21 -6.46
CA VAL A 177 -8.38 18.60 -7.87
C VAL A 177 -8.61 17.43 -8.84
N PHE A 178 -8.29 16.20 -8.44
CA PHE A 178 -8.59 15.02 -9.24
C PHE A 178 -10.09 14.75 -9.30
N ILE A 179 -10.78 14.75 -8.15
CA ILE A 179 -12.22 14.53 -8.04
C ILE A 179 -12.97 15.54 -8.92
N ASP A 180 -12.69 16.84 -8.76
CA ASP A 180 -13.35 17.92 -9.50
C ASP A 180 -13.21 17.79 -11.03
N ARG A 181 -12.15 17.13 -11.49
CA ARG A 181 -11.84 16.97 -12.92
C ARG A 181 -12.28 15.63 -13.51
N ASN A 182 -12.63 14.67 -12.66
CA ASN A 182 -12.89 13.29 -13.04
C ASN A 182 -14.06 12.72 -12.21
N GLU A 183 -15.11 13.51 -11.97
CA GLU A 183 -16.29 13.09 -11.20
C GLU A 183 -16.88 11.78 -11.75
N GLU A 184 -16.77 11.53 -13.05
CA GLU A 184 -17.25 10.31 -13.71
C GLU A 184 -16.45 9.04 -13.37
N LEU A 185 -15.27 9.18 -12.75
CA LEU A 185 -14.45 8.06 -12.28
C LEU A 185 -14.74 7.69 -10.82
N ILE A 186 -15.45 8.53 -10.07
CA ILE A 186 -15.82 8.27 -8.68
C ILE A 186 -16.97 7.26 -8.68
N ASP A 187 -16.83 6.20 -7.88
CA ASP A 187 -17.88 5.19 -7.77
C ASP A 187 -19.09 5.79 -7.04
N GLU A 188 -20.29 5.59 -7.59
CA GLU A 188 -21.52 6.21 -7.08
C GLU A 188 -21.90 5.75 -5.66
N ASP A 189 -21.45 4.54 -5.27
CA ASP A 189 -21.68 3.92 -3.97
C ASP A 189 -20.43 4.08 -3.05
N ALA A 190 -19.43 4.86 -3.47
CA ALA A 190 -18.24 5.15 -2.66
C ALA A 190 -18.59 6.02 -1.45
N ASP A 191 -17.89 5.76 -0.34
CA ASP A 191 -17.97 6.57 0.88
C ASP A 191 -16.55 6.87 1.35
N PHE A 192 -16.07 8.07 1.02
CA PHE A 192 -14.79 8.60 1.48
C PHE A 192 -14.96 9.66 2.58
N ASN A 193 -16.19 9.93 3.05
CA ASN A 193 -16.44 10.94 4.08
C ASN A 193 -15.80 10.57 5.42
N TRP A 194 -15.60 9.28 5.69
CA TRP A 194 -14.88 8.80 6.88
C TRP A 194 -13.41 9.23 6.92
N LEU A 195 -12.85 9.70 5.80
CA LEU A 195 -11.50 10.26 5.71
C LEU A 195 -11.45 11.76 5.99
N LEU A 196 -12.59 12.39 6.23
CA LEU A 196 -12.69 13.82 6.47
C LEU A 196 -13.01 14.08 7.94
N HIS A 197 -12.40 15.12 8.49
CA HIS A 197 -12.83 15.64 9.78
C HIS A 197 -14.26 16.16 9.69
N THR A 198 -15.07 15.78 10.67
CA THR A 198 -16.42 16.30 10.84
C THR A 198 -16.39 17.52 11.78
N ALA A 199 -17.46 18.32 11.76
CA ALA A 199 -17.64 19.43 12.70
C ALA A 199 -17.71 18.96 14.18
N GLU A 200 -17.83 17.65 14.44
CA GLU A 200 -17.79 17.08 15.79
C GLU A 200 -16.35 16.77 16.25
N ASP A 201 -15.38 16.73 15.32
CA ASP A 201 -13.96 16.46 15.59
C ASP A 201 -13.17 17.71 16.03
N HIS A 202 -13.84 18.71 16.62
CA HIS A 202 -13.18 19.90 17.19
C HIS A 202 -12.44 19.57 18.49
N ASP A 203 -11.35 18.83 18.38
CA ASP A 203 -10.28 18.86 19.38
C ASP A 203 -9.31 20.01 19.03
N GLU A 204 -9.42 21.11 19.78
CA GLU A 204 -8.56 22.31 19.64
C GLU A 204 -7.06 22.01 19.84
N THR A 205 -6.69 20.82 20.33
CA THR A 205 -5.28 20.43 20.49
C THR A 205 -4.65 19.85 19.22
N ILE A 206 -5.46 19.44 18.24
CA ILE A 206 -5.00 18.83 16.98
C ILE A 206 -4.97 19.87 15.83
N ARG A 207 -5.79 20.93 15.90
CA ARG A 207 -5.89 21.95 14.85
C ARG A 207 -4.97 23.16 15.13
N PRO A 208 -3.91 23.42 14.36
CA PRO A 208 -3.30 24.75 14.34
C PRO A 208 -4.28 25.70 13.66
N ASN A 209 -4.73 26.72 14.38
CA ASN A 209 -5.67 27.73 13.89
C ASN A 209 -5.10 28.46 12.65
N THR A 210 -5.51 28.08 11.44
CA THR A 210 -5.05 28.67 10.17
C THR A 210 -5.94 29.80 9.66
N GLY A 211 -6.97 30.23 10.42
CA GLY A 211 -7.67 31.49 10.19
C GLY A 211 -8.38 31.67 8.84
N GLY A 212 -8.60 30.60 8.08
CA GLY A 212 -9.39 30.61 6.84
C GLY A 212 -10.85 30.26 7.12
N GLU A 213 -11.79 30.98 6.50
CA GLU A 213 -13.21 30.60 6.51
C GLU A 213 -13.40 29.27 5.76
N GLU A 214 -13.74 28.20 6.49
CA GLU A 214 -14.08 26.89 5.92
C GLU A 214 -15.37 27.01 5.10
N ALA A 215 -15.27 26.83 3.78
CA ALA A 215 -16.46 26.70 2.94
C ALA A 215 -17.15 25.37 3.27
N ALA A 216 -18.48 25.42 3.49
CA ALA A 216 -19.27 24.22 3.76
C ALA A 216 -19.09 23.18 2.63
N GLY A 217 -18.39 22.08 2.94
CA GLY A 217 -18.01 21.03 1.98
C GLY A 217 -16.50 20.79 1.83
N ASP A 218 -15.66 21.61 2.45
CA ASP A 218 -14.19 21.53 2.37
C ASP A 218 -13.57 20.75 3.55
N GLY A 219 -13.94 19.49 3.70
CA GLY A 219 -13.45 18.66 4.81
C GLY A 219 -11.93 18.47 4.77
N GLU A 220 -11.26 18.67 5.89
CA GLU A 220 -9.83 18.36 6.04
C GLU A 220 -9.60 16.85 6.12
N TYR A 221 -8.59 16.34 5.42
CA TYR A 221 -8.21 14.93 5.49
C TYR A 221 -7.71 14.57 6.90
N ASN A 222 -8.31 13.54 7.49
CA ASN A 222 -8.02 13.13 8.86
C ASN A 222 -6.74 12.29 9.01
N ASN A 223 -6.01 12.05 7.90
CA ASN A 223 -4.75 11.32 7.86
C ASN A 223 -4.86 9.82 8.24
N CYS A 224 -6.08 9.28 8.32
CA CYS A 224 -6.32 7.84 8.50
C CYS A 224 -5.94 7.07 7.23
N GLN A 225 -5.32 5.92 7.40
CA GLN A 225 -4.95 5.04 6.29
C GLN A 225 -5.07 3.57 6.67
N PHE A 226 -5.47 2.73 5.72
CA PHE A 226 -5.22 1.29 5.79
C PHE A 226 -3.71 1.06 5.84
N TYR A 227 -3.25 0.23 6.77
CA TYR A 227 -1.82 0.03 6.97
C TYR A 227 -1.26 -0.98 5.94
N SER A 228 -0.78 -0.47 4.81
CA SER A 228 -0.54 -1.22 3.57
C SER A 228 0.55 -2.31 3.61
N ASN A 229 1.29 -2.48 4.71
CA ASN A 229 2.19 -3.64 4.85
C ASN A 229 1.42 -4.97 4.90
N PHE A 230 0.14 -4.93 5.27
CA PHE A 230 -0.82 -6.01 5.08
C PHE A 230 -1.90 -5.53 4.10
N GLU A 231 -1.96 -6.14 2.91
CA GLU A 231 -3.02 -5.88 1.94
C GLU A 231 -3.36 -7.15 1.17
N ILE A 232 -4.65 -7.40 1.00
CA ILE A 232 -5.15 -8.43 0.08
C ILE A 232 -6.01 -7.72 -0.95
N GLY A 233 -5.55 -7.69 -2.19
CA GLY A 233 -6.12 -6.83 -3.23
C GLY A 233 -6.38 -7.55 -4.54
N SER A 234 -7.41 -7.09 -5.25
CA SER A 234 -7.67 -7.43 -6.64
C SER A 234 -6.71 -6.65 -7.54
N LEU A 235 -5.90 -7.36 -8.31
CA LEU A 235 -5.02 -6.72 -9.30
C LEU A 235 -5.83 -6.02 -10.40
N ASP A 236 -7.05 -6.47 -10.70
CA ASP A 236 -7.94 -5.78 -11.64
C ASP A 236 -8.33 -4.38 -11.14
N PHE A 237 -8.53 -4.21 -9.83
CA PHE A 237 -8.77 -2.89 -9.24
C PHE A 237 -7.54 -1.99 -9.39
N PHE A 238 -6.34 -2.45 -9.04
CA PHE A 238 -5.13 -1.64 -9.17
C PHE A 238 -4.72 -1.42 -10.64
N ARG A 239 -5.23 -2.22 -11.59
CA ARG A 239 -5.09 -2.02 -13.05
C ARG A 239 -6.23 -1.22 -13.68
N SER A 240 -7.26 -0.88 -12.91
CA SER A 240 -8.44 -0.19 -13.37
C SER A 240 -8.08 1.18 -13.98
N LYS A 241 -9.02 1.75 -14.74
CA LYS A 241 -8.81 3.09 -15.33
C LYS A 241 -8.75 4.14 -14.22
N GLU A 242 -9.59 3.97 -13.21
CA GLU A 242 -9.83 4.86 -12.08
C GLU A 242 -8.57 4.98 -11.21
N HIS A 243 -8.07 3.84 -10.72
CA HIS A 243 -6.84 3.81 -9.91
C HIS A 243 -5.63 4.33 -10.70
N ARG A 244 -5.45 3.90 -11.95
CA ARG A 244 -4.31 4.35 -12.76
C ARG A 244 -4.36 5.84 -13.10
N ALA A 245 -5.55 6.39 -13.42
CA ALA A 245 -5.69 7.82 -13.67
C ALA A 245 -5.34 8.64 -12.42
N TYR A 246 -5.75 8.18 -11.25
CA TYR A 246 -5.43 8.82 -9.98
C TYR A 246 -3.93 8.74 -9.65
N PHE A 247 -3.34 7.55 -9.79
CA PHE A 247 -1.90 7.37 -9.63
C PHE A 247 -1.11 8.30 -10.58
N ASP A 248 -1.46 8.32 -11.88
CA ASP A 248 -0.78 9.16 -12.88
C ASP A 248 -0.90 10.66 -12.55
N HIS A 249 -2.06 11.09 -12.04
CA HIS A 249 -2.27 12.45 -11.59
C HIS A 249 -1.33 12.82 -10.43
N LEU A 250 -1.24 11.97 -9.41
CA LEU A 250 -0.33 12.16 -8.27
C LEU A 250 1.14 12.07 -8.68
N ASP A 251 1.49 11.15 -9.57
CA ASP A 251 2.86 10.95 -10.04
C ASP A 251 3.37 12.17 -10.82
N ARG A 252 2.54 12.71 -11.72
CA ARG A 252 2.82 13.96 -12.45
C ARG A 252 2.85 15.19 -11.54
N SER A 253 2.18 15.12 -10.41
CA SER A 253 2.20 16.16 -9.38
C SER A 253 3.54 16.26 -8.65
N GLY A 254 4.34 15.19 -8.68
CA GLY A 254 5.63 15.07 -8.02
C GLY A 254 5.57 14.87 -6.51
N GLY A 255 4.41 14.63 -5.91
CA GLY A 255 4.25 14.50 -4.46
C GLY A 255 4.98 13.28 -3.87
N PHE A 256 5.22 12.23 -4.65
CA PHE A 256 6.09 11.12 -4.25
C PHE A 256 7.54 11.52 -4.02
N TYR A 257 8.01 12.65 -4.57
CA TYR A 257 9.42 13.09 -4.45
C TYR A 257 9.54 14.42 -3.71
N TYR A 258 8.76 15.44 -4.06
CA TYR A 258 8.83 16.75 -3.39
C TYR A 258 8.27 16.72 -1.97
N GLU A 259 7.40 15.76 -1.70
CA GLU A 259 6.90 15.36 -0.38
C GLU A 259 7.24 13.87 -0.19
N ARG A 260 6.62 13.19 0.76
CA ARG A 260 6.79 11.75 1.02
C ARG A 260 5.43 11.07 1.02
N PHE A 261 4.72 11.15 -0.12
CA PHE A 261 3.48 10.40 -0.32
C PHE A 261 3.75 8.91 -0.14
N GLY A 262 3.14 8.31 0.89
CA GLY A 262 3.16 6.86 1.07
C GLY A 262 2.23 6.18 0.08
N ASP A 263 2.42 4.88 -0.12
CA ASP A 263 1.45 4.02 -0.80
C ASP A 263 0.18 3.81 0.04
N ALA A 264 0.29 3.65 1.36
CA ALA A 264 -0.84 3.49 2.28
C ALA A 264 -1.94 4.58 2.18
N PRO A 265 -1.63 5.90 2.25
CA PRO A 265 -2.67 6.92 2.13
C PRO A 265 -3.19 7.02 0.68
N VAL A 266 -2.34 6.76 -0.33
CA VAL A 266 -2.77 6.73 -1.74
C VAL A 266 -3.74 5.59 -2.01
N HIS A 267 -3.45 4.38 -1.52
CA HIS A 267 -4.35 3.22 -1.60
C HIS A 267 -5.64 3.48 -0.83
N THR A 268 -5.57 4.06 0.37
CA THR A 268 -6.75 4.37 1.17
C THR A 268 -7.70 5.33 0.44
N LEU A 269 -7.17 6.43 -0.10
CA LEU A 269 -7.95 7.39 -0.89
C LEU A 269 -8.51 6.73 -2.15
N SER A 270 -7.68 5.99 -2.88
CA SER A 270 -8.10 5.32 -4.12
C SER A 270 -9.20 4.29 -3.88
N VAL A 271 -9.05 3.43 -2.88
CA VAL A 271 -10.04 2.42 -2.49
C VAL A 271 -11.33 3.09 -2.03
N SER A 272 -11.25 4.18 -1.27
CA SER A 272 -12.43 4.87 -0.75
C SER A 272 -13.19 5.68 -1.79
N MET A 273 -12.54 6.09 -2.90
CA MET A 273 -13.17 6.85 -3.99
C MET A 273 -13.71 5.96 -5.12
N PHE A 274 -13.08 4.80 -5.36
CA PHE A 274 -13.35 3.99 -6.56
C PHE A 274 -13.93 2.61 -6.26
N LEU A 275 -14.21 2.31 -4.98
CA LEU A 275 -14.92 1.11 -4.59
C LEU A 275 -16.09 1.44 -3.68
N PRO A 276 -17.21 0.72 -3.84
CA PRO A 276 -18.27 0.78 -2.86
C PRO A 276 -17.79 0.11 -1.57
N LYS A 277 -18.16 0.66 -0.42
CA LYS A 277 -17.73 0.17 0.91
C LYS A 277 -17.92 -1.33 1.10
N ARG A 278 -18.98 -1.91 0.52
CA ARG A 278 -19.30 -3.34 0.57
C ARG A 278 -18.27 -4.25 -0.13
N ARG A 279 -17.33 -3.71 -0.91
CA ARG A 279 -16.24 -4.47 -1.56
C ARG A 279 -14.91 -4.33 -0.82
N ILE A 280 -14.91 -3.65 0.33
CA ILE A 280 -13.76 -3.47 1.21
C ILE A 280 -13.98 -4.35 2.44
N TRP A 281 -13.03 -5.23 2.75
CA TRP A 281 -13.15 -6.17 3.85
C TRP A 281 -12.17 -5.90 4.99
N TYR A 282 -12.67 -5.91 6.22
CA TYR A 282 -11.84 -5.85 7.42
C TYR A 282 -11.58 -7.27 7.94
N PHE A 283 -10.36 -7.76 7.74
CA PHE A 283 -9.86 -9.04 8.23
C PHE A 283 -9.54 -9.00 9.73
N ARG A 284 -10.58 -8.82 10.54
CA ARG A 284 -10.48 -8.80 12.00
C ARG A 284 -9.90 -10.10 12.57
N ASP A 285 -10.18 -11.22 11.90
CA ASP A 285 -9.79 -12.58 12.28
C ASP A 285 -8.32 -12.92 11.99
N ILE A 286 -7.60 -12.09 11.24
CA ILE A 286 -6.19 -12.28 10.92
C ILE A 286 -5.35 -11.49 11.92
N GLY A 287 -4.98 -12.15 13.03
CA GLY A 287 -4.06 -11.58 14.01
C GLY A 287 -2.68 -11.34 13.41
N TYR A 288 -2.19 -10.12 13.50
CA TYR A 288 -1.01 -9.65 12.76
C TYR A 288 -0.27 -8.52 13.49
N ALA A 289 1.05 -8.47 13.36
CA ALA A 289 1.84 -7.31 13.79
C ALA A 289 2.97 -6.98 12.82
N HIS A 290 3.30 -5.69 12.79
CA HIS A 290 4.48 -5.14 12.12
C HIS A 290 5.04 -3.98 12.96
N GLY A 291 6.25 -4.13 13.50
CA GLY A 291 6.87 -3.14 14.37
C GLY A 291 6.07 -2.94 15.67
N LEU A 292 5.59 -1.71 15.92
CA LEU A 292 4.81 -1.35 17.11
C LEU A 292 3.30 -1.47 16.92
N CYS A 293 2.84 -1.76 15.70
CA CYS A 293 1.41 -1.88 15.40
C CYS A 293 1.00 -3.36 15.42
N GLU A 294 -0.07 -3.66 16.13
CA GLU A 294 -0.60 -5.01 16.30
C GLU A 294 -2.14 -5.01 16.23
N GLN A 295 -2.68 -6.02 15.55
CA GLN A 295 -4.09 -6.42 15.57
C GLN A 295 -4.16 -7.81 16.18
N CYS A 296 -4.80 -7.94 17.35
CA CYS A 296 -4.94 -9.21 18.07
C CYS A 296 -6.42 -9.44 18.43
N PRO A 297 -7.14 -10.30 17.68
CA PRO A 297 -8.57 -10.54 17.89
C PRO A 297 -8.92 -11.28 19.18
#